data_AF-A0A1W2FTC6-F1
#
_entry.id   AF-A0A1W2FTC6-F1
#
_cell.length_a   1.000
_cell.length_b   1.000
_cell.length_c   1.000
_cell.angle_alpha   90.00
_cell.angle_beta   90.00
_cell.angle_gamma   90.00
#
_symmetry.space_group_name_H-M   'P 1'
#
loop_
_entity.id
_entity.type
_entity.pdbx_description
1 polymer ?
#
loop_
_entity_poly.entity_id
_entity_poly.type
_entity_poly.pdbx_seq_one_letter_code
_entity_poly.pdbx_strand_id
1 'polypeptide(L)'
;MRLRSRTAVLAGALVLAIGTGVPAQAAPLVTLDTGHVDVVDVEYADGGFELHIHHETQGELDPADTLLRVLPKAKTTVPDDPAYAFLGAPGRSVWILPQVQDPDLLFAGLSTEELEAGVFTGDQVTVTLCAVSGPGKVSVFTTDAVGNPGVVFNSRDGLPDATALPVAGHQHANWAFSAAGTYRVTFHVSARLASTGQVVTSEPMTVTFKVLNP
;
A
#
# COMPACT_ATOMS: atom_id res chain seq x y z
N MET A 1 -15.73 10.03 75.99
CA MET A 1 -17.21 10.00 75.97
C MET A 1 -17.65 10.15 74.52
N ARG A 2 -18.48 9.22 74.04
CA ARG A 2 -18.78 8.93 72.64
C ARG A 2 -19.44 10.13 71.92
N LEU A 3 -18.89 10.60 70.80
CA LEU A 3 -19.68 11.35 69.82
C LEU A 3 -19.96 10.46 68.61
N ARG A 4 -21.26 10.14 68.47
CA ARG A 4 -21.83 9.36 67.38
C ARG A 4 -21.96 10.22 66.13
N SER A 5 -21.49 9.68 65.02
CA SER A 5 -21.64 10.17 63.66
C SER A 5 -23.11 10.45 63.30
N ARG A 6 -23.35 11.56 62.61
CA ARG A 6 -24.59 11.80 61.85
C ARG A 6 -24.23 11.89 60.37
N THR A 7 -24.59 10.85 59.65
CA THR A 7 -24.61 10.75 58.19
C THR A 7 -25.59 11.78 57.64
N ALA A 8 -25.14 12.60 56.69
CA ALA A 8 -26.02 13.39 55.83
C ALA A 8 -25.93 12.81 54.42
N VAL A 9 -27.03 12.28 53.93
CA VAL A 9 -27.19 11.81 52.54
C VAL A 9 -27.55 13.05 51.70
N LEU A 10 -26.64 13.50 50.85
CA LEU A 10 -26.97 14.42 49.75
C LEU A 10 -27.36 13.59 48.53
N ALA A 11 -28.63 13.68 48.13
CA ALA A 11 -29.09 13.21 46.83
C ALA A 11 -28.62 14.19 45.75
N GLY A 12 -27.57 13.82 45.02
CA GLY A 12 -27.16 14.53 43.80
C GLY A 12 -28.00 14.05 42.61
N ALA A 13 -28.76 14.95 42.00
CA ALA A 13 -29.53 14.67 40.80
C ALA A 13 -28.57 14.42 39.61
N LEU A 14 -28.69 13.25 38.99
CA LEU A 14 -27.99 12.90 37.75
C LEU A 14 -28.72 13.56 36.57
N VAL A 15 -28.14 14.60 35.99
CA VAL A 15 -28.60 15.15 34.70
C VAL A 15 -28.02 14.26 33.61
N LEU A 16 -28.86 13.43 33.00
CA LEU A 16 -28.50 12.66 31.81
C LEU A 16 -28.52 13.60 30.60
N ALA A 17 -27.37 14.11 30.19
CA ALA A 17 -27.24 14.79 28.91
C ALA A 17 -27.33 13.74 27.79
N ILE A 18 -28.48 13.66 27.14
CA ILE A 18 -28.67 12.83 25.94
C ILE A 18 -27.98 13.56 24.79
N GLY A 19 -26.68 13.31 24.63
CA GLY A 19 -25.95 13.78 23.44
C GLY A 19 -26.54 13.10 22.22
N THR A 20 -27.20 13.86 21.34
CA THR A 20 -27.51 13.42 19.99
C THR A 20 -26.19 13.35 19.21
N GLY A 21 -25.45 12.26 19.39
CA GLY A 21 -24.30 11.96 18.56
C GLY A 21 -24.80 11.82 17.13
N VAL A 22 -24.48 12.80 16.29
CA VAL A 22 -24.61 12.64 14.84
C VAL A 22 -23.72 11.44 14.48
N PRO A 23 -24.23 10.38 13.83
CA PRO A 23 -23.36 9.28 13.42
C PRO A 23 -22.25 9.87 12.55
N ALA A 24 -21.01 9.53 12.86
CA ALA A 24 -19.88 9.87 12.01
C ALA A 24 -20.13 9.23 10.64
N GLN A 25 -20.46 10.06 9.65
CA GLN A 25 -20.57 9.63 8.27
C GLN A 25 -19.16 9.19 7.85
N ALA A 26 -18.95 7.91 7.57
CA ALA A 26 -17.69 7.44 6.98
C ALA A 26 -17.43 8.23 5.69
N ALA A 27 -16.20 8.70 5.50
CA ALA A 27 -15.79 9.35 4.27
C ALA A 27 -16.11 8.43 3.07
N PRO A 28 -16.52 8.98 1.92
CA PRO A 28 -16.77 8.16 0.75
C PRO A 28 -15.46 7.51 0.27
N LEU A 29 -15.47 6.19 0.11
CA LEU A 29 -14.36 5.42 -0.43
C LEU A 29 -14.06 5.86 -1.87
N VAL A 30 -12.85 6.36 -2.13
CA VAL A 30 -12.36 6.65 -3.48
C VAL A 30 -12.07 5.32 -4.16
N THR A 31 -12.64 5.10 -5.34
CA THR A 31 -12.43 3.88 -6.12
C THR A 31 -11.71 4.22 -7.41
N LEU A 32 -10.57 3.59 -7.65
CA LEU A 32 -9.77 3.77 -8.86
C LEU A 32 -9.77 2.46 -9.67
N ASP A 33 -10.08 2.53 -10.96
CA ASP A 33 -10.12 1.38 -11.86
C ASP A 33 -9.27 1.54 -13.13
N THR A 34 -8.92 2.77 -13.49
CA THR A 34 -8.01 3.12 -14.59
C THR A 34 -7.16 4.33 -14.22
N GLY A 35 -6.15 4.63 -15.05
CA GLY A 35 -5.29 5.79 -14.88
C GLY A 35 -3.95 5.47 -14.23
N HIS A 36 -3.03 6.45 -14.29
CA HIS A 36 -1.76 6.39 -13.59
C HIS A 36 -1.99 6.47 -12.08
N VAL A 37 -1.35 5.56 -11.34
CA VAL A 37 -1.40 5.51 -9.89
C VAL A 37 -0.06 5.08 -9.33
N ASP A 38 0.50 5.83 -8.40
CA ASP A 38 1.59 5.35 -7.56
C ASP A 38 1.00 4.73 -6.31
N VAL A 39 1.11 3.41 -6.23
CA VAL A 39 0.54 2.60 -5.14
C VAL A 39 1.27 2.89 -3.83
N VAL A 40 2.57 3.17 -3.95
CA VAL A 40 3.42 3.68 -2.87
C VAL A 40 4.10 4.91 -3.43
N ASP A 41 3.60 6.07 -3.04
CA ASP A 41 4.32 7.33 -3.17
C ASP A 41 4.96 7.68 -1.83
N VAL A 42 6.19 8.19 -1.87
CA VAL A 42 7.05 8.34 -0.70
C VAL A 42 7.47 9.78 -0.56
N GLU A 43 6.96 10.43 0.47
CA GLU A 43 7.37 11.75 0.89
C GLU A 43 8.26 11.67 2.15
N TYR A 44 9.19 12.61 2.28
CA TYR A 44 9.96 12.80 3.51
C TYR A 44 9.94 14.27 3.93
N ALA A 45 9.21 14.55 5.01
CA ALA A 45 9.07 15.87 5.58
C ALA A 45 9.17 15.81 7.11
N ASP A 46 9.59 16.92 7.74
CA ASP A 46 9.64 17.06 9.21
C ASP A 46 10.36 15.93 9.97
N GLY A 47 11.30 15.24 9.33
CA GLY A 47 12.09 14.16 9.92
C GLY A 47 11.46 12.77 9.85
N GLY A 48 10.32 12.61 9.16
CA GLY A 48 9.59 11.35 9.02
C GLY A 48 9.23 11.05 7.57
N PHE A 49 8.94 9.78 7.30
CA PHE A 49 8.36 9.35 6.02
C PHE A 49 6.84 9.38 6.11
N GLU A 50 6.19 9.93 5.08
CA GLU A 50 4.77 9.81 4.83
C GLU A 50 4.55 8.99 3.55
N LEU A 51 3.59 8.07 3.60
CA LEU A 51 3.25 7.21 2.48
C LEU A 51 1.79 7.41 2.12
N HIS A 52 1.53 7.61 0.84
CA HIS A 52 0.18 7.79 0.31
C HIS A 52 0.04 7.08 -1.06
N ILE A 53 -1.18 7.10 -1.59
CA ILE A 53 -1.43 6.74 -2.99
C ILE A 53 -1.50 8.05 -3.79
N HIS A 54 -0.74 8.18 -4.87
CA HIS A 54 -0.87 9.31 -5.78
C HIS A 54 -1.63 8.89 -7.02
N HIS A 55 -2.61 9.69 -7.45
CA HIS A 55 -3.33 9.48 -8.70
C HIS A 55 -3.34 10.76 -9.53
N GLU A 56 -2.91 10.68 -10.79
CA GLU A 56 -2.70 11.81 -11.72
C GLU A 56 -3.76 12.93 -11.64
N THR A 57 -5.05 12.57 -11.56
CA THR A 57 -6.15 13.56 -11.56
C THR A 57 -6.80 13.80 -10.20
N GLN A 58 -6.53 12.94 -9.21
CA GLN A 58 -7.13 13.06 -7.88
C GLN A 58 -6.12 13.56 -6.83
N GLY A 59 -4.83 13.62 -7.19
CA GLY A 59 -3.74 13.95 -6.29
C GLY A 59 -3.47 12.84 -5.29
N GLU A 60 -3.00 13.24 -4.12
CA GLU A 60 -2.70 12.37 -3.00
C GLU A 60 -3.98 11.86 -2.33
N LEU A 61 -4.00 10.57 -2.04
CA LEU A 61 -5.15 9.85 -1.49
C LEU A 61 -4.71 9.00 -0.30
N ASP A 62 -5.54 9.02 0.76
CA ASP A 62 -5.36 8.13 1.91
C ASP A 62 -5.63 6.68 1.48
N PRO A 63 -4.66 5.76 1.66
CA PRO A 63 -4.82 4.33 1.40
C PRO A 63 -5.97 3.65 2.16
N ALA A 64 -6.34 4.15 3.34
CA ALA A 64 -7.45 3.65 4.15
C ALA A 64 -8.81 3.93 3.50
N ASP A 65 -8.91 5.04 2.77
CA ASP A 65 -10.12 5.51 2.10
C ASP A 65 -10.08 5.27 0.58
N THR A 66 -9.11 4.49 0.09
CA THR A 66 -8.92 4.21 -1.35
C THR A 66 -9.01 2.72 -1.68
N LEU A 67 -9.72 2.40 -2.76
CA LEU A 67 -9.86 1.06 -3.31
C LEU A 67 -9.32 1.00 -4.75
N LEU A 68 -8.26 0.22 -4.94
CA LEU A 68 -7.69 -0.04 -6.26
C LEU A 68 -8.36 -1.28 -6.88
N ARG A 69 -9.06 -1.12 -8.00
CA ARG A 69 -9.75 -2.23 -8.68
C ARG A 69 -8.88 -2.80 -9.78
N VAL A 70 -8.61 -4.10 -9.69
CA VAL A 70 -8.01 -4.87 -10.78
C VAL A 70 -9.14 -5.46 -11.61
N LEU A 71 -9.41 -4.85 -12.76
CA LEU A 71 -10.54 -5.20 -13.62
C LEU A 71 -10.38 -6.59 -14.27
N PRO A 72 -11.48 -7.25 -14.70
CA PRO A 72 -11.41 -8.56 -15.33
C PRO A 72 -10.51 -8.62 -16.58
N LYS A 73 -10.32 -7.49 -17.28
CA LYS A 73 -9.42 -7.35 -18.43
C LYS A 73 -7.95 -7.69 -18.08
N ALA A 74 -7.54 -7.49 -16.82
CA ALA A 74 -6.19 -7.84 -16.35
C ALA A 74 -5.93 -9.36 -16.30
N LYS A 75 -6.98 -10.19 -16.42
CA LYS A 75 -6.84 -11.66 -16.31
C LYS A 75 -6.11 -12.24 -17.52
N THR A 76 -5.07 -13.01 -17.24
CA THR A 76 -4.30 -13.80 -18.20
C THR A 76 -3.91 -15.15 -17.57
N THR A 77 -2.97 -15.87 -18.18
CA THR A 77 -2.40 -17.11 -17.66
C THR A 77 -0.91 -16.99 -17.43
N VAL A 78 -0.40 -17.66 -16.41
CA VAL A 78 1.04 -17.78 -16.16
C VAL A 78 1.72 -18.40 -17.40
N PRO A 79 2.76 -17.76 -17.98
CA PRO A 79 3.50 -18.31 -19.12
C PRO A 79 4.13 -19.67 -18.81
N ASP A 80 4.30 -20.51 -19.84
CA ASP A 80 5.13 -21.72 -19.76
C ASP A 80 6.60 -21.38 -19.99
N ASP A 81 7.12 -20.52 -19.12
CA ASP A 81 8.50 -20.06 -19.10
C ASP A 81 9.02 -20.14 -17.66
N PRO A 82 10.12 -20.88 -17.38
CA PRO A 82 10.72 -20.95 -16.06
C PRO A 82 11.05 -19.59 -15.44
N ALA A 83 11.35 -18.56 -16.24
CA ALA A 83 11.62 -17.21 -15.74
C ALA A 83 10.41 -16.61 -15.00
N TYR A 84 9.18 -17.03 -15.35
CA TYR A 84 7.93 -16.56 -14.76
C TYR A 84 7.35 -17.50 -13.69
N ALA A 85 8.10 -18.52 -13.25
CA ALA A 85 7.64 -19.50 -12.27
C ALA A 85 7.23 -18.89 -10.90
N PHE A 86 7.71 -17.68 -10.58
CA PHE A 86 7.31 -16.95 -9.37
C PHE A 86 5.81 -16.60 -9.34
N LEU A 87 5.18 -16.44 -10.51
CA LEU A 87 3.73 -16.21 -10.62
C LEU A 87 2.91 -17.46 -10.25
N GLY A 88 3.47 -18.65 -10.41
CA GLY A 88 2.82 -19.93 -10.11
C GLY A 88 3.05 -20.97 -11.19
N ALA A 89 2.21 -22.01 -11.22
CA ALA A 89 2.31 -23.04 -12.24
C ALA A 89 1.83 -22.50 -13.62
N PRO A 90 2.48 -22.90 -14.73
CA PRO A 90 2.06 -22.54 -16.08
C PRO A 90 0.57 -22.83 -16.34
N GLY A 91 -0.08 -21.94 -17.11
CA GLY A 91 -1.50 -22.05 -17.47
C GLY A 91 -2.50 -21.70 -16.37
N ARG A 92 -2.06 -21.47 -15.12
CA ARG A 92 -2.93 -20.98 -14.04
C ARG A 92 -3.35 -19.54 -14.33
N SER A 93 -4.58 -19.18 -13.95
CA SER A 93 -5.04 -17.79 -14.03
C SER A 93 -4.21 -16.88 -13.12
N VAL A 94 -3.90 -15.70 -13.62
CA VAL A 94 -3.25 -14.60 -12.91
C VAL A 94 -3.86 -13.29 -13.43
N TRP A 95 -3.96 -12.27 -12.58
CA TRP A 95 -4.43 -10.95 -12.98
C TRP A 95 -3.26 -9.99 -12.89
N ILE A 96 -2.89 -9.35 -14.00
CA ILE A 96 -1.69 -8.50 -14.07
C ILE A 96 -2.11 -7.10 -14.52
N LEU A 97 -1.94 -6.11 -13.64
CA LEU A 97 -1.88 -4.72 -14.07
C LEU A 97 -0.53 -4.51 -14.79
N PRO A 98 -0.51 -4.01 -16.03
CA PRO A 98 0.70 -4.01 -16.84
C PRO A 98 1.64 -2.82 -16.51
N GLN A 99 2.95 -3.05 -16.62
CA GLN A 99 3.96 -1.98 -16.56
C GLN A 99 3.96 -1.06 -17.80
N VAL A 100 3.20 -1.41 -18.84
CA VAL A 100 2.98 -0.58 -20.02
C VAL A 100 1.53 -0.15 -19.96
N GLN A 101 1.28 1.15 -20.07
CA GLN A 101 -0.05 1.71 -19.90
C GLN A 101 -1.07 1.06 -20.84
N ASP A 102 -2.13 0.53 -20.25
CA ASP A 102 -3.38 0.16 -20.91
C ASP A 102 -4.45 1.14 -20.42
N PRO A 103 -5.11 1.91 -21.30
CA PRO A 103 -6.07 2.94 -20.88
C PRO A 103 -7.30 2.37 -20.16
N ASP A 104 -7.56 1.07 -20.26
CA ASP A 104 -8.68 0.41 -19.59
C ASP A 104 -8.26 -0.29 -18.29
N LEU A 105 -7.04 -0.06 -17.79
CA LEU A 105 -6.54 -0.61 -16.53
C LEU A 105 -5.78 0.45 -15.72
N LEU A 106 -5.60 0.19 -14.42
CA LEU A 106 -4.68 0.96 -13.60
C LEU A 106 -3.25 0.77 -14.10
N PHE A 107 -2.52 1.88 -14.22
CA PHE A 107 -1.11 1.92 -14.55
C PHE A 107 -0.31 2.16 -13.26
N ALA A 108 -0.07 1.06 -12.54
CA ALA A 108 0.40 1.08 -11.16
C ALA A 108 1.93 1.18 -11.05
N GLY A 109 2.41 2.14 -10.26
CA GLY A 109 3.82 2.43 -10.02
C GLY A 109 4.21 2.50 -8.54
N LEU A 110 5.50 2.75 -8.34
CA LEU A 110 6.15 3.11 -7.09
C LEU A 110 6.89 4.43 -7.36
N SER A 111 6.63 5.45 -6.54
CA SER A 111 7.23 6.77 -6.65
C SER A 111 8.08 7.09 -5.43
N THR A 112 9.18 7.77 -5.70
CA THR A 112 10.09 8.40 -4.73
C THR A 112 10.52 9.77 -5.28
N GLU A 113 9.74 10.33 -6.21
CA GLU A 113 10.06 11.55 -6.96
C GLU A 113 10.20 12.76 -6.03
N GLU A 114 9.47 12.76 -4.92
CA GLU A 114 9.47 13.84 -3.92
C GLU A 114 10.67 13.80 -2.97
N LEU A 115 11.45 12.72 -3.00
CA LEU A 115 12.63 12.60 -2.14
C LEU A 115 13.77 13.48 -2.65
N GLU A 116 14.37 14.25 -1.75
CA GLU A 116 15.49 15.12 -2.09
C GLU A 116 16.83 14.38 -2.08
N ALA A 117 17.65 14.62 -3.11
CA ALA A 117 19.01 14.10 -3.18
C ALA A 117 19.90 14.63 -2.04
N GLY A 118 20.79 13.78 -1.53
CA GLY A 118 21.71 14.08 -0.43
C GLY A 118 21.13 13.91 0.97
N VAL A 119 19.82 13.67 1.12
CA VAL A 119 19.18 13.42 2.42
C VAL A 119 19.53 12.03 2.95
N PHE A 120 19.51 11.02 2.08
CA PHE A 120 19.75 9.62 2.44
C PHE A 120 21.10 9.11 1.96
N THR A 121 21.66 8.16 2.70
CA THR A 121 22.94 7.54 2.38
C THR A 121 22.84 6.83 1.02
N GLY A 122 23.62 7.30 0.05
CA GLY A 122 23.65 6.73 -1.29
C GLY A 122 22.42 7.03 -2.14
N ASP A 123 21.62 8.04 -1.76
CA ASP A 123 20.41 8.46 -2.48
C ASP A 123 19.46 7.29 -2.75
N GLN A 124 19.23 6.47 -1.73
CA GLN A 124 18.39 5.29 -1.79
C GLN A 124 17.50 5.17 -0.55
N VAL A 125 16.30 4.65 -0.78
CA VAL A 125 15.37 4.20 0.26
C VAL A 125 15.04 2.72 0.05
N THR A 126 14.69 2.02 1.12
CA THR A 126 14.24 0.63 1.05
C THR A 126 12.74 0.59 1.24
N VAL A 127 12.01 0.16 0.22
CA VAL A 127 10.58 -0.14 0.31
C VAL A 127 10.44 -1.63 0.63
N THR A 128 9.68 -1.94 1.67
CA THR A 128 9.48 -3.32 2.13
C THR A 128 8.00 -3.66 2.07
N LEU A 129 7.67 -4.75 1.38
CA LEU A 129 6.40 -5.44 1.45
C LEU A 129 6.35 -6.24 2.76
N CYS A 130 5.61 -5.75 3.74
CA CYS A 130 5.50 -6.34 5.07
C CYS A 130 4.58 -7.55 5.10
N ALA A 131 3.39 -7.40 4.50
CA ALA A 131 2.30 -8.35 4.65
C ALA A 131 1.39 -8.34 3.43
N VAL A 132 0.84 -9.51 3.10
CA VAL A 132 -0.24 -9.68 2.13
C VAL A 132 -1.31 -10.55 2.75
N SER A 133 -2.53 -10.01 2.84
CA SER A 133 -3.72 -10.75 3.26
C SER A 133 -4.72 -10.77 2.11
N GLY A 134 -5.14 -11.96 1.69
CA GLY A 134 -6.07 -12.13 0.58
C GLY A 134 -6.17 -13.59 0.14
N PRO A 135 -6.95 -13.88 -0.93
CA PRO A 135 -7.20 -15.24 -1.40
C PRO A 135 -6.03 -15.87 -2.17
N GLY A 136 -4.96 -15.12 -2.43
CA GLY A 136 -3.84 -15.55 -3.25
C GLY A 136 -2.53 -14.87 -2.89
N LYS A 137 -1.60 -14.89 -3.84
CA LYS A 137 -0.28 -14.25 -3.76
C LYS A 137 -0.25 -13.00 -4.62
N VAL A 138 0.53 -12.02 -4.16
CA VAL A 138 0.90 -10.81 -4.88
C VAL A 138 2.37 -10.90 -5.27
N SER A 139 2.67 -10.56 -6.52
CA SER A 139 4.03 -10.35 -7.02
C SER A 139 4.08 -9.03 -7.79
N VAL A 140 5.13 -8.25 -7.58
CA VAL A 140 5.42 -7.02 -8.35
C VAL A 140 6.71 -7.26 -9.10
N PHE A 141 6.74 -6.99 -10.40
CA PHE A 141 7.90 -7.28 -11.23
C PHE A 141 7.96 -6.38 -12.46
N THR A 142 9.16 -6.11 -12.97
CA THR A 142 9.37 -5.50 -14.28
C THR A 142 9.70 -6.58 -15.32
N THR A 143 9.55 -6.25 -16.59
CA THR A 143 9.94 -7.06 -17.74
C THR A 143 10.85 -6.19 -18.60
N ASP A 144 12.06 -6.69 -18.88
CA ASP A 144 13.02 -5.98 -19.73
C ASP A 144 12.63 -6.03 -21.22
N ALA A 145 13.42 -5.36 -22.07
CA ALA A 145 13.14 -5.26 -23.50
C ALA A 145 13.17 -6.60 -24.26
N VAL A 146 13.76 -7.66 -23.69
CA VAL A 146 13.83 -8.98 -24.31
C VAL A 146 12.90 -9.99 -23.63
N GLY A 147 12.13 -9.57 -22.64
CA GLY A 147 11.11 -10.38 -21.98
C GLY A 147 11.53 -11.03 -20.66
N ASN A 148 12.71 -10.70 -20.10
CA ASN A 148 13.09 -11.27 -18.81
C ASN A 148 12.43 -10.51 -17.66
N PRO A 149 11.89 -11.21 -16.66
CA PRO A 149 11.33 -10.58 -15.48
C PRO A 149 12.39 -10.18 -14.46
N GLY A 150 12.31 -8.97 -13.93
CA GLY A 150 12.97 -8.52 -12.71
C GLY A 150 11.97 -8.47 -11.56
N VAL A 151 12.05 -9.40 -10.61
CA VAL A 151 11.13 -9.44 -9.46
C VAL A 151 11.46 -8.32 -8.48
N VAL A 152 10.45 -7.52 -8.14
CA VAL A 152 10.52 -6.41 -7.18
C VAL A 152 10.01 -6.85 -5.81
N PHE A 153 8.86 -7.54 -5.78
CA PHE A 153 8.30 -8.15 -4.57
C PHE A 153 7.64 -9.49 -4.89
N ASN A 154 7.74 -10.46 -3.97
CA ASN A 154 7.13 -11.77 -4.15
C ASN A 154 6.61 -12.39 -2.83
N SER A 155 5.34 -12.17 -2.50
CA SER A 155 4.72 -12.78 -1.31
C SER A 155 4.63 -14.32 -1.29
N ARG A 156 5.06 -15.00 -2.37
CA ARG A 156 5.11 -16.46 -2.45
C ARG A 156 6.38 -17.03 -1.81
N ASP A 157 7.53 -16.36 -1.89
CA ASP A 157 8.81 -16.88 -1.40
C ASP A 157 9.13 -16.48 0.05
N GLY A 158 8.37 -15.54 0.60
CA GLY A 158 8.44 -15.18 2.02
C GLY A 158 7.95 -13.74 2.21
N LEU A 159 7.69 -13.37 3.45
CA LEU A 159 7.53 -11.97 3.86
C LEU A 159 8.26 -11.77 5.19
N PRO A 160 8.82 -10.57 5.46
CA PRO A 160 8.85 -9.41 4.57
C PRO A 160 9.74 -9.62 3.35
N ASP A 161 9.47 -8.86 2.29
CA ASP A 161 10.30 -8.79 1.08
C ASP A 161 10.61 -7.32 0.76
N ALA A 162 11.79 -7.01 0.23
CA ALA A 162 12.29 -5.64 0.18
C ALA A 162 13.07 -5.33 -1.10
N THR A 163 12.90 -4.11 -1.59
CA THR A 163 13.67 -3.56 -2.72
C THR A 163 14.24 -2.19 -2.36
N ALA A 164 15.44 -1.90 -2.85
CA ALA A 164 15.99 -0.55 -2.81
C ALA A 164 15.48 0.23 -4.02
N LEU A 165 14.99 1.45 -3.79
CA LEU A 165 14.64 2.41 -4.84
C LEU A 165 15.58 3.63 -4.77
N PRO A 166 16.02 4.15 -5.92
CA PRO A 166 16.76 5.41 -5.94
C PRO A 166 15.84 6.56 -5.55
N VAL A 167 16.39 7.57 -4.89
CA VAL A 167 15.74 8.87 -4.68
C VAL A 167 15.47 9.55 -6.02
N ALA A 168 14.41 10.37 -6.10
CA ALA A 168 13.92 10.99 -7.32
C ALA A 168 13.59 9.95 -8.42
N GLY A 169 13.19 8.74 -8.02
CA GLY A 169 12.88 7.62 -8.89
C GLY A 169 11.39 7.45 -9.09
N HIS A 170 11.03 7.02 -10.30
CA HIS A 170 9.67 6.63 -10.69
C HIS A 170 9.70 5.30 -11.44
N GLN A 171 8.92 4.32 -11.00
CA GLN A 171 8.89 3.01 -11.66
C GLN A 171 7.49 2.44 -11.75
N HIS A 172 7.00 2.28 -12.97
CA HIS A 172 5.87 1.40 -13.24
C HIS A 172 6.32 -0.07 -13.28
N ALA A 173 5.46 -0.93 -12.75
CA ALA A 173 5.71 -2.35 -12.67
C ALA A 173 4.46 -3.16 -13.03
N ASN A 174 4.65 -4.45 -13.28
CA ASN A 174 3.55 -5.39 -13.39
C ASN A 174 3.12 -5.78 -11.98
N TRP A 175 1.84 -5.60 -11.65
CA TRP A 175 1.27 -6.04 -10.37
C TRP A 175 0.40 -7.27 -10.60
N ALA A 176 0.89 -8.44 -10.16
CA ALA A 176 0.25 -9.72 -10.37
C ALA A 176 -0.47 -10.24 -9.11
N PHE A 177 -1.69 -10.74 -9.31
CA PHE A 177 -2.51 -11.37 -8.28
C PHE A 177 -2.88 -12.80 -8.70
N SER A 178 -2.66 -13.78 -7.83
CA SER A 178 -2.85 -15.20 -8.20
C SER A 178 -4.30 -15.70 -8.08
N ALA A 179 -5.23 -14.88 -7.59
CA ALA A 179 -6.65 -15.21 -7.42
C ALA A 179 -7.51 -13.95 -7.37
N ALA A 180 -8.78 -14.04 -7.78
CA ALA A 180 -9.75 -12.97 -7.60
C ALA A 180 -10.18 -12.82 -6.13
N GLY A 181 -10.48 -11.59 -5.70
CA GLY A 181 -10.94 -11.24 -4.36
C GLY A 181 -10.27 -9.99 -3.81
N THR A 182 -10.46 -9.72 -2.52
CA THR A 182 -9.90 -8.52 -1.89
C THR A 182 -8.55 -8.82 -1.25
N TYR A 183 -7.56 -7.99 -1.53
CA TYR A 183 -6.23 -8.04 -0.94
C TYR A 183 -5.99 -6.79 -0.09
N ARG A 184 -5.33 -6.97 1.04
CA ARG A 184 -4.67 -5.92 1.82
C ARG A 184 -3.18 -6.15 1.70
N VAL A 185 -2.46 -5.16 1.17
CA VAL A 185 -1.03 -5.21 0.89
C VAL A 185 -0.38 -4.12 1.73
N THR A 186 0.49 -4.51 2.67
CA THR A 186 1.09 -3.59 3.64
C THR A 186 2.54 -3.34 3.31
N PHE A 187 2.94 -2.07 3.24
CA PHE A 187 4.29 -1.61 2.99
C PHE A 187 4.80 -0.76 4.14
N HIS A 188 6.12 -0.64 4.25
CA HIS A 188 6.77 0.46 4.96
C HIS A 188 8.06 0.83 4.24
N VAL A 189 8.55 2.04 4.50
CA VAL A 189 9.78 2.57 3.91
C VAL A 189 10.80 2.84 5.01
N SER A 190 12.07 2.55 4.74
CA SER A 190 13.16 2.94 5.63
C SER A 190 14.37 3.44 4.85
N ALA A 191 15.14 4.33 5.47
CA ALA A 191 16.38 4.83 4.91
C ALA A 191 17.33 5.31 6.00
N ARG A 192 18.62 5.41 5.68
CA ARG A 192 19.64 5.96 6.57
C ARG A 192 19.93 7.40 6.19
N LEU A 193 19.77 8.34 7.12
CA LEU A 193 20.12 9.74 6.90
C LEU A 193 21.63 9.91 6.66
N ALA A 194 22.00 10.65 5.61
CA ALA A 194 23.40 10.92 5.29
C ALA A 194 24.07 11.82 6.34
N SER A 195 23.29 12.72 6.95
CA SER A 195 23.78 13.71 7.92
C SER A 195 24.15 13.13 9.28
N THR A 196 23.37 12.15 9.77
CA THR A 196 23.51 11.60 11.14
C THR A 196 23.84 10.11 11.17
N GLY A 197 23.63 9.40 10.05
CA GLY A 197 23.69 7.95 10.01
C GLY A 197 22.52 7.26 10.71
N GLN A 198 21.52 7.98 11.22
CA GLN A 198 20.32 7.40 11.83
C GLN A 198 19.45 6.71 10.77
N VAL A 199 18.82 5.58 11.12
CA VAL A 199 17.78 4.96 10.29
C VAL A 199 16.43 5.53 10.69
N VAL A 200 15.68 6.01 9.69
CA VAL A 200 14.29 6.44 9.82
C VAL A 200 13.41 5.39 9.15
N THR A 201 12.22 5.14 9.68
CA THR A 201 11.26 4.16 9.17
C THR A 201 9.86 4.74 9.27
N SER A 202 9.06 4.59 8.21
CA SER A 202 7.66 5.02 8.18
C SER A 202 6.79 4.15 9.09
N GLU A 203 5.60 4.65 9.44
CA GLU A 203 4.52 3.76 9.86
C GLU A 203 4.11 2.84 8.69
N PRO A 204 3.57 1.63 8.97
CA PRO A 204 3.08 0.75 7.92
C PRO A 204 1.85 1.32 7.22
N MET A 205 1.89 1.36 5.89
CA MET A 205 0.78 1.74 5.02
C MET A 205 0.10 0.50 4.44
N THR A 206 -1.23 0.40 4.50
CA THR A 206 -1.97 -0.72 3.90
C THR A 206 -2.85 -0.27 2.75
N VAL A 207 -2.57 -0.80 1.56
CA VAL A 207 -3.36 -0.55 0.35
C VAL A 207 -4.37 -1.69 0.15
N THR A 208 -5.59 -1.32 -0.24
CA THR A 208 -6.64 -2.30 -0.55
C THR A 208 -6.82 -2.46 -2.06
N PHE A 209 -6.62 -3.68 -2.54
CA PHE A 209 -6.94 -4.07 -3.92
C PHE A 209 -8.20 -4.92 -3.97
N LYS A 210 -9.06 -4.69 -4.97
CA LYS A 210 -10.17 -5.57 -5.33
C LYS A 210 -9.94 -6.18 -6.70
N VAL A 211 -9.55 -7.44 -6.73
CA VAL A 211 -9.39 -8.23 -7.97
C VAL A 211 -10.72 -8.81 -8.38
N LEU A 212 -11.21 -8.41 -9.55
CA LEU A 212 -12.52 -8.81 -10.06
C LEU A 212 -12.42 -10.08 -10.90
N ASN A 213 -13.38 -10.98 -10.70
CA ASN A 213 -13.61 -12.07 -11.63
C ASN A 213 -14.58 -11.59 -12.73
N PRO A 214 -14.46 -12.09 -13.97
CA PRO A 214 -15.46 -11.86 -15.00
C PRO A 214 -16.83 -12.40 -14.60
#